data_AF-A0A6G1FG04-F1
#
_entry.id   AF-A0A6G1FG04-F1
#
_cell.length_a   1.000
_cell.length_b   1.000
_cell.length_c   1.000
_cell.angle_alpha   90.00
_cell.angle_beta   90.00
_cell.angle_gamma   90.00
#
_symmetry.space_group_name_H-M   'P 1'
#
loop_
_entity.id
_entity.type
_entity.pdbx_description
1 polymer ?
#
loop_
_entity_poly.entity_id
_entity_poly.type
_entity_poly.pdbx_seq_one_letter_code
_entity_poly.pdbx_strand_id
1 'polypeptide(L)'
;MAEDQNHAGEAPPHADHAAVPPPTPPLGPHERLVLLLQQLGVRDLVCKLRKQVDSTDARPNQSRLQLTYALARDLVESGDLTDGEKESIHGQKNPGLKLVGYDRDGARYEAMRFSKVGSINSRNGNGLYRLKGFGKFVAAAGLEAGHTVVAWVFRLPVPAPAQEEEAAPSSAEQQPAPARLAVVLLNYASMDPEEVEERVRWEEKALIDAGAVRGLLELANGRQVDN
;
A
#
# COMPACT_ATOMS: atom_id res chain seq x y z
N MET A 1 -15.51 64.19 -47.78
CA MET A 1 -15.53 64.02 -46.31
C MET A 1 -16.35 62.78 -46.00
N ALA A 2 -15.82 61.95 -45.11
CA ALA A 2 -16.46 60.86 -44.34
C ALA A 2 -17.05 59.64 -45.10
N GLU A 3 -16.26 58.57 -44.99
CA GLU A 3 -16.55 57.13 -44.79
C GLU A 3 -17.94 56.78 -44.21
N ASP A 4 -18.52 55.61 -44.56
CA ASP A 4 -18.27 54.40 -43.76
C ASP A 4 -18.74 53.10 -44.44
N GLN A 5 -17.95 52.04 -44.21
CA GLN A 5 -18.08 50.70 -44.76
C GLN A 5 -18.88 49.82 -43.79
N ASN A 6 -19.65 48.86 -44.32
CA ASN A 6 -20.04 47.69 -43.52
C ASN A 6 -20.03 46.45 -44.43
N HIS A 7 -18.91 45.72 -44.38
CA HIS A 7 -18.78 44.37 -44.90
C HIS A 7 -19.53 43.40 -43.97
N ALA A 8 -20.50 42.68 -44.55
CA ALA A 8 -21.11 41.52 -43.91
C ALA A 8 -20.06 40.41 -43.78
N GLY A 9 -19.68 40.09 -42.54
CA GLY A 9 -18.76 39.00 -42.22
C GLY A 9 -19.37 37.63 -42.46
N GLU A 10 -18.63 36.80 -43.19
CA GLU A 10 -18.82 35.35 -43.29
C GLU A 10 -18.86 34.68 -41.91
N ALA A 11 -19.81 33.77 -41.72
CA ALA A 11 -19.86 32.88 -40.57
C ALA A 11 -18.70 31.87 -40.64
N PRO A 12 -18.01 31.56 -39.52
CA PRO A 12 -16.91 30.60 -39.54
C PRO A 12 -17.45 29.18 -39.78
N PRO A 13 -16.68 28.30 -40.45
CA PRO A 13 -17.08 26.92 -40.70
C PRO A 13 -17.17 26.13 -39.38
N HIS A 14 -18.17 25.25 -39.30
CA HIS A 14 -18.45 24.37 -38.17
C HIS A 14 -17.21 23.59 -37.75
N ALA A 15 -16.77 23.78 -36.51
CA ALA A 15 -15.80 22.91 -35.86
C ALA A 15 -16.41 21.50 -35.71
N ASP A 16 -15.67 20.50 -36.18
CA ASP A 16 -15.90 19.09 -35.88
C ASP A 16 -16.18 18.92 -34.39
N HIS A 17 -17.41 18.52 -34.05
CA HIS A 17 -17.71 18.04 -32.71
C HIS A 17 -16.97 16.71 -32.53
N ALA A 18 -15.74 16.77 -32.05
CA ALA A 18 -15.05 15.60 -31.51
C ALA A 18 -15.96 15.01 -30.43
N ALA A 19 -16.56 13.86 -30.74
CA ALA A 19 -17.42 13.15 -29.81
C ALA A 19 -16.65 12.90 -28.51
N VAL A 20 -17.14 13.47 -27.41
CA VAL A 20 -16.58 13.21 -26.08
C VAL A 20 -16.74 11.71 -25.84
N PRO A 21 -15.64 10.96 -25.61
CA PRO A 21 -15.74 9.54 -25.36
C PRO A 21 -16.62 9.31 -24.12
N PRO A 22 -17.47 8.28 -24.12
CA PRO A 22 -18.30 7.98 -22.96
C PRO A 22 -17.42 7.77 -21.73
N PRO A 23 -17.86 8.21 -20.53
CA PRO A 23 -17.09 8.01 -19.32
C PRO A 23 -16.84 6.52 -19.11
N THR A 24 -15.58 6.14 -18.92
CA THR A 24 -15.19 4.77 -18.61
C THR A 24 -15.89 4.35 -17.32
N PRO A 25 -16.49 3.15 -17.26
CA PRO A 25 -17.12 2.67 -16.04
C PRO A 25 -16.10 2.62 -14.90
N PRO A 26 -16.51 2.91 -13.66
CA PRO A 26 -15.59 2.83 -12.52
C PRO A 26 -15.03 1.41 -12.44
N LEU A 27 -13.71 1.32 -12.30
CA LEU A 27 -13.01 0.05 -12.13
C LEU A 27 -13.57 -0.71 -10.92
N GLY A 28 -13.67 -2.02 -11.04
CA GLY A 28 -14.05 -2.90 -9.96
C GLY A 28 -12.95 -3.03 -8.89
N PRO A 29 -13.26 -3.65 -7.75
CA PRO A 29 -12.32 -3.82 -6.63
C PRO A 29 -11.02 -4.54 -7.03
N HIS A 30 -11.10 -5.53 -7.92
CA HIS A 30 -9.94 -6.29 -8.41
C HIS A 30 -9.06 -5.47 -9.32
N GLU A 31 -9.64 -4.78 -10.30
CA GLU A 31 -8.87 -3.97 -11.24
C GLU A 31 -8.13 -2.83 -10.54
N ARG A 32 -8.74 -2.23 -9.52
CA ARG A 32 -8.06 -1.23 -8.66
C ARG A 32 -6.87 -1.82 -7.92
N LEU A 33 -7.03 -3.02 -7.37
CA LEU A 33 -5.94 -3.73 -6.69
C LEU A 33 -4.81 -4.08 -7.67
N VAL A 34 -5.12 -4.58 -8.86
CA VAL A 34 -4.12 -4.83 -9.93
C VAL A 34 -3.34 -3.56 -10.25
N LEU A 35 -4.03 -2.44 -10.50
CA LEU A 35 -3.39 -1.16 -10.80
C LEU A 35 -2.50 -0.67 -9.66
N LEU A 36 -2.96 -0.76 -8.41
CA LEU A 36 -2.16 -0.40 -7.24
C LEU A 36 -0.88 -1.25 -7.18
N LEU A 37 -0.98 -2.57 -7.31
CA LEU A 37 0.17 -3.46 -7.25
C LEU A 37 1.18 -3.19 -8.37
N GLN A 38 0.69 -2.85 -9.57
CA GLN A 38 1.54 -2.41 -10.68
C GLN A 38 2.26 -1.09 -10.37
N GLN A 39 1.54 -0.09 -9.85
CA GLN A 39 2.11 1.21 -9.48
C GLN A 39 3.16 1.10 -8.39
N LEU A 40 2.96 0.20 -7.42
CA LEU A 40 3.94 -0.07 -6.37
C LEU A 40 5.16 -0.86 -6.88
N GLY A 41 5.09 -1.44 -8.08
CA GLY A 41 6.16 -2.26 -8.65
C GLY A 41 6.47 -3.51 -7.82
N VAL A 42 5.53 -3.99 -7.00
CA VAL A 42 5.78 -5.06 -6.03
C VAL A 42 5.93 -6.40 -6.72
N ARG A 43 7.06 -7.07 -6.49
CA ARG A 43 7.38 -8.37 -7.11
C ARG A 43 6.86 -9.51 -6.25
N ASP A 44 7.25 -9.50 -4.98
CA ASP A 44 7.01 -10.61 -4.08
C ASP A 44 6.24 -10.16 -2.84
N LEU A 45 5.24 -10.98 -2.49
CA LEU A 45 4.52 -10.87 -1.25
C LEU A 45 5.37 -11.47 -0.13
N VAL A 46 5.71 -10.66 0.87
CA VAL A 46 6.47 -11.11 2.05
C VAL A 46 5.60 -11.96 2.95
N CYS A 47 4.42 -11.48 3.30
CA CYS A 47 3.48 -12.23 4.14
C CYS A 47 2.05 -11.67 4.04
N LYS A 48 1.09 -12.47 4.54
CA LYS A 48 -0.29 -12.04 4.79
C LYS A 48 -0.55 -12.10 6.29
N LEU A 49 -1.01 -11.00 6.87
CA LEU A 49 -1.45 -10.97 8.26
C LEU A 49 -2.97 -10.87 8.28
N ARG A 50 -3.63 -11.79 8.97
CA ARG A 50 -5.09 -11.82 9.07
C ARG A 50 -5.52 -11.63 10.50
N LYS A 51 -6.45 -10.69 10.73
CA LYS A 51 -7.03 -10.48 12.06
C LYS A 51 -8.52 -10.16 11.94
N GLN A 52 -9.33 -10.84 12.75
CA GLN A 52 -10.67 -10.37 13.08
C GLN A 52 -10.55 -9.18 14.03
N VAL A 53 -11.10 -8.05 13.61
CA VAL A 53 -11.02 -6.76 14.30
C VAL A 53 -11.81 -6.86 15.59
N ASP A 54 -11.15 -6.57 16.71
CA ASP A 54 -11.81 -6.49 18.01
C ASP A 54 -12.24 -5.03 18.32
N SER A 55 -12.98 -4.86 19.41
CA SER A 55 -13.50 -3.55 19.82
C SER A 55 -12.41 -2.54 20.21
N THR A 56 -11.16 -2.98 20.40
CA THR A 56 -10.02 -2.10 20.67
C THR A 56 -9.34 -1.65 19.39
N ASP A 57 -9.30 -2.49 18.36
CA ASP A 57 -8.78 -2.12 17.04
C ASP A 57 -9.73 -1.18 16.28
N ALA A 58 -11.05 -1.38 16.41
CA ALA A 58 -12.07 -0.61 15.71
C ALA A 58 -12.23 0.83 16.23
N ARG A 59 -11.49 1.23 17.27
CA ARG A 59 -11.55 2.59 17.83
C ARG A 59 -10.68 3.54 16.98
N PRO A 60 -11.28 4.50 16.24
CA PRO A 60 -10.51 5.38 15.35
C PRO A 60 -9.44 6.19 16.08
N ASN A 61 -9.70 6.54 17.34
CA ASN A 61 -8.82 7.34 18.20
C ASN A 61 -7.78 6.52 18.98
N GLN A 62 -7.76 5.18 18.85
CA GLN A 62 -6.80 4.29 19.51
C GLN A 62 -5.90 3.55 18.50
N SER A 63 -5.40 4.29 17.50
CA SER A 63 -4.66 3.92 16.28
C SER A 63 -3.69 2.72 16.33
N ARG A 64 -4.19 1.50 16.54
CA ARG A 64 -3.39 0.28 16.42
C ARG A 64 -4.24 -0.95 16.10
N LEU A 65 -3.74 -1.77 15.17
CA LEU A 65 -4.15 -3.17 15.06
C LEU A 65 -3.23 -3.99 15.96
N GLN A 66 -3.76 -4.61 17.02
CA GLN A 66 -2.95 -5.41 17.94
C GLN A 66 -2.89 -6.88 17.49
N LEU A 67 -1.71 -7.45 17.34
CA LEU A 67 -1.51 -8.80 16.83
C LEU A 67 -0.86 -9.68 17.90
N THR A 68 -1.33 -10.91 18.05
CA THR A 68 -0.59 -11.92 18.81
C THR A 68 0.63 -12.37 17.99
N TYR A 69 1.58 -13.06 18.64
CA TYR A 69 2.72 -13.61 17.93
C TYR A 69 2.28 -14.54 16.80
N ALA A 70 1.30 -15.41 17.03
CA ALA A 70 0.79 -16.32 16.01
C ALA A 70 0.32 -15.58 14.74
N LEU A 71 -0.31 -14.40 14.89
CA LEU A 71 -0.75 -13.57 13.78
C LEU A 71 0.36 -12.74 13.14
N ALA A 72 1.42 -12.44 13.90
CA ALA A 72 2.56 -11.63 13.48
C ALA A 72 3.74 -12.46 12.94
N ARG A 73 3.75 -13.76 13.23
CA ARG A 73 4.88 -14.67 13.03
C ARG A 73 5.37 -14.64 11.59
N ASP A 74 4.46 -14.69 10.64
CA ASP A 74 4.81 -14.79 9.23
C ASP A 74 5.56 -13.54 8.72
N LEU A 75 5.33 -12.37 9.33
CA LEU A 75 6.17 -11.19 9.06
C LEU A 75 7.50 -11.27 9.82
N VAL A 76 7.42 -11.52 11.13
CA VAL A 76 8.56 -11.47 12.07
C VAL A 76 9.65 -12.48 11.74
N GLU A 77 9.23 -13.69 11.38
CA GLU A 77 10.10 -14.81 11.02
C GLU A 77 10.37 -14.90 9.51
N SER A 78 9.85 -13.97 8.70
CA SER A 78 10.13 -14.02 7.26
C SER A 78 11.63 -13.94 6.99
N GLY A 79 12.09 -14.78 6.06
CA GLY A 79 13.46 -14.74 5.54
C GLY A 79 13.74 -13.43 4.79
N ASP A 80 12.70 -12.71 4.39
CA ASP A 80 12.83 -11.47 3.64
C ASP A 80 13.30 -10.31 4.51
N LEU A 81 12.91 -10.23 5.79
CA LEU A 81 13.32 -9.10 6.65
C LEU A 81 14.84 -9.07 6.86
N THR A 82 15.44 -7.90 6.63
CA THR A 82 16.85 -7.64 6.93
C THR A 82 17.09 -7.59 8.45
N ASP A 83 18.33 -7.79 8.89
CA ASP A 83 18.68 -7.73 10.31
C ASP A 83 18.33 -6.37 10.95
N GLY A 84 18.53 -5.26 10.21
CA GLY A 84 18.15 -3.93 10.68
C GLY A 84 16.63 -3.72 10.78
N GLU A 85 15.84 -4.38 9.93
CA GLU A 85 14.37 -4.37 10.02
C GLU A 85 13.90 -5.20 11.21
N LYS A 86 14.48 -6.37 11.46
CA LYS A 86 14.24 -7.19 12.65
C LYS A 86 14.63 -6.42 13.92
N GLU A 87 15.79 -5.77 13.93
CA GLU A 87 16.22 -4.92 15.04
C GLU A 87 15.25 -3.75 15.26
N SER A 88 14.70 -3.17 14.19
CA SER A 88 13.69 -2.10 14.31
C SER A 88 12.39 -2.56 14.99
N ILE A 89 12.04 -3.85 14.89
CA ILE A 89 10.85 -4.46 15.52
C ILE A 89 11.13 -4.87 16.97
N HIS A 90 12.33 -5.36 17.27
CA HIS A 90 12.67 -6.04 18.53
C HIS A 90 13.67 -5.33 19.43
N GLY A 91 14.42 -4.36 18.91
CA GLY A 91 15.50 -3.66 19.59
C GLY A 91 15.01 -2.83 20.78
N GLN A 92 15.92 -2.49 21.70
CA GLN A 92 15.56 -1.84 22.97
C GLN A 92 14.88 -0.46 22.81
N LYS A 93 15.28 0.32 21.79
CA LYS A 93 14.66 1.62 21.49
C LYS A 93 13.36 1.49 20.66
N ASN A 94 13.10 0.30 20.10
CA ASN A 94 11.95 -0.10 19.26
C ASN A 94 11.20 1.06 18.58
N PRO A 95 11.79 1.70 17.56
CA PRO A 95 11.07 2.69 16.77
C PRO A 95 9.94 2.05 15.94
N GLY A 96 9.95 0.73 15.76
CA GLY A 96 9.06 -0.01 14.88
C GLY A 96 9.49 0.07 13.42
N LEU A 97 9.31 -1.04 12.71
CA LEU A 97 9.49 -1.16 11.27
C LEU A 97 8.52 -0.22 10.55
N LYS A 98 9.07 0.70 9.76
CA LYS A 98 8.26 1.64 8.97
C LYS A 98 7.64 0.94 7.77
N LEU A 99 6.37 1.21 7.55
CA LEU A 99 5.60 0.72 6.41
C LEU A 99 4.90 1.89 5.71
N VAL A 100 4.69 1.77 4.40
CA VAL A 100 3.74 2.63 3.69
C VAL A 100 2.43 1.87 3.55
N GLY A 101 1.36 2.40 4.15
CA GLY A 101 0.03 1.79 4.07
C GLY A 101 -0.72 2.18 2.81
N TYR A 102 -1.47 1.26 2.24
CA TYR A 102 -2.44 1.47 1.17
C TYR A 102 -3.71 0.69 1.47
N ASP A 103 -4.85 1.15 0.97
CA ASP A 103 -6.05 0.30 0.85
C ASP A 103 -6.25 -0.15 -0.60
N ARG A 104 -7.34 -0.88 -0.84
CA ARG A 104 -7.72 -1.39 -2.16
C ARG A 104 -7.89 -0.29 -3.21
N ASP A 105 -8.27 0.92 -2.79
CA ASP A 105 -8.52 2.05 -3.68
C ASP A 105 -7.25 2.89 -3.93
N GLY A 106 -6.12 2.47 -3.35
CA GLY A 106 -4.84 3.16 -3.47
C GLY A 106 -4.71 4.36 -2.53
N ALA A 107 -5.63 4.56 -1.60
CA ALA A 107 -5.50 5.63 -0.61
C ALA A 107 -4.31 5.33 0.29
N ARG A 108 -3.41 6.30 0.42
CA ARG A 108 -2.14 6.14 1.13
C ARG A 108 -2.28 6.53 2.60
N TYR A 109 -1.75 5.66 3.47
CA TYR A 109 -1.71 5.85 4.92
C TYR A 109 -0.26 5.97 5.40
N GLU A 110 0.13 7.19 5.75
CA GLU A 110 1.47 7.49 6.23
C GLU A 110 1.67 7.15 7.72
N ALA A 111 2.94 7.06 8.11
CA ALA A 111 3.39 6.80 9.48
C ALA A 111 2.96 5.44 10.06
N MET A 112 2.66 4.46 9.20
CA MET A 112 2.42 3.08 9.65
C MET A 112 3.71 2.46 10.18
N ARG A 113 3.60 1.84 11.36
CA ARG A 113 4.74 1.19 12.02
C ARG A 113 4.37 -0.12 12.66
N PHE A 114 5.05 -1.19 12.25
CA PHE A 114 4.95 -2.49 12.87
C PHE A 114 5.97 -2.63 14.01
N SER A 115 5.54 -2.96 15.22
CA SER A 115 6.43 -3.02 16.40
C SER A 115 5.96 -4.06 17.40
N LYS A 116 6.90 -4.64 18.14
CA LYS A 116 6.58 -5.41 19.35
C LYS A 116 6.01 -4.48 20.45
N VAL A 117 5.04 -4.98 21.21
CA VAL A 117 4.44 -4.29 22.35
C VAL A 117 5.19 -4.67 23.63
N GLY A 118 5.68 -3.68 24.36
CA GLY A 118 6.43 -3.88 25.61
C GLY A 118 7.95 -3.98 25.42
N SER A 119 8.67 -3.73 26.52
CA SER A 119 10.13 -3.92 26.61
C SER A 119 10.42 -5.38 26.98
N ILE A 120 11.64 -5.85 26.68
CA ILE A 120 12.19 -7.15 27.12
C ILE A 120 12.02 -7.34 28.64
N ASN A 121 11.91 -6.26 29.42
CA ASN A 121 11.75 -6.29 30.88
C ASN A 121 10.30 -6.10 31.38
N SER A 122 9.31 -6.02 30.50
CA SER A 122 7.91 -5.78 30.91
C SER A 122 7.13 -7.10 31.04
N ARG A 123 6.58 -7.36 32.24
CA ARG A 123 5.80 -8.57 32.58
C ARG A 123 4.57 -8.82 31.69
N ASN A 124 4.12 -7.84 30.90
CA ASN A 124 2.82 -7.85 30.22
C ASN A 124 2.91 -7.86 28.67
N GLY A 125 4.12 -7.91 28.08
CA GLY A 125 4.34 -7.71 26.63
C GLY A 125 4.90 -8.90 25.86
N ASN A 126 4.97 -10.10 26.46
CA ASN A 126 5.56 -11.25 25.78
C ASN A 126 4.64 -11.72 24.64
N GLY A 127 5.06 -11.47 23.39
CA GLY A 127 4.40 -12.00 22.19
C GLY A 127 3.27 -11.15 21.63
N LEU A 128 3.15 -9.87 22.01
CA LEU A 128 2.21 -8.94 21.37
C LEU A 128 2.94 -8.02 20.38
N TYR A 129 2.31 -7.77 19.25
CA TYR A 129 2.76 -6.87 18.18
C TYR A 129 1.65 -5.88 17.87
N ARG A 130 1.99 -4.81 17.17
CA ARG A 130 1.01 -3.82 16.72
C ARG A 130 1.41 -3.17 15.41
N LEU A 131 0.41 -2.85 14.61
CA LEU A 131 0.52 -1.91 13.49
C LEU A 131 -0.03 -0.55 13.93
N LYS A 132 0.85 0.39 14.26
CA LYS A 132 0.49 1.79 14.55
C LYS A 132 0.06 2.50 13.27
N GLY A 133 -0.77 3.54 13.42
CA GLY A 133 -1.29 4.33 12.28
C GLY A 133 -2.55 3.74 11.64
N PHE A 134 -2.98 2.57 12.10
CA PHE A 134 -4.14 1.84 11.61
C PHE A 134 -5.48 2.60 11.76
N GLY A 135 -5.60 3.50 12.73
CA GLY A 135 -6.84 4.24 13.00
C GLY A 135 -7.35 5.09 11.82
N LYS A 136 -6.45 5.55 10.93
CA LYS A 136 -6.85 6.27 9.71
C LYS A 136 -7.58 5.34 8.73
N PHE A 137 -7.09 4.11 8.58
CA PHE A 137 -7.75 3.09 7.77
C PHE A 137 -9.07 2.66 8.40
N VAL A 138 -9.13 2.51 9.72
CA VAL A 138 -10.39 2.22 10.44
C VAL A 138 -11.47 3.25 10.11
N ALA A 139 -11.12 4.55 10.17
CA ALA A 139 -12.06 5.63 9.87
C ALA A 139 -12.46 5.65 8.39
N ALA A 140 -11.51 5.47 7.47
CA ALA A 140 -11.77 5.51 6.04
C ALA A 140 -12.61 4.32 5.55
N ALA A 141 -12.31 3.12 6.06
CA ALA A 141 -12.95 1.87 5.65
C ALA A 141 -14.24 1.55 6.44
N GLY A 142 -14.64 2.39 7.40
CA GLY A 142 -15.79 2.13 8.28
C GLY A 142 -15.64 0.81 9.04
N LEU A 143 -14.45 0.58 9.60
CA LEU A 143 -14.10 -0.71 10.18
C LEU A 143 -14.74 -0.88 11.56
N GLU A 144 -15.53 -1.95 11.73
CA GLU A 144 -16.21 -2.27 12.99
C GLU A 144 -15.69 -3.57 13.61
N ALA A 145 -15.96 -3.77 14.90
CA ALA A 145 -15.63 -5.02 15.57
C ALA A 145 -16.40 -6.17 14.89
N GLY A 146 -15.67 -7.23 14.56
CA GLY A 146 -16.21 -8.34 13.76
C GLY A 146 -15.83 -8.31 12.29
N HIS A 147 -15.43 -7.17 11.75
CA HIS A 147 -14.84 -7.17 10.41
C HIS A 147 -13.54 -7.98 10.43
N THR A 148 -13.16 -8.54 9.28
CA THR A 148 -11.86 -9.16 9.10
C THR A 148 -10.97 -8.23 8.29
N VAL A 149 -9.73 -8.04 8.75
CA VAL A 149 -8.69 -7.36 7.98
C VAL A 149 -7.62 -8.34 7.57
N VAL A 150 -7.22 -8.23 6.30
CA VAL A 150 -6.06 -8.92 5.74
C VAL A 150 -5.07 -7.86 5.28
N ALA A 151 -3.86 -7.93 5.82
CA ALA A 151 -2.77 -7.02 5.52
C ALA A 151 -1.70 -7.76 4.70
N TRP A 152 -1.55 -7.40 3.44
CA TRP A 152 -0.52 -7.93 2.56
C TRP A 152 0.73 -7.07 2.63
N VAL A 153 1.86 -7.67 2.98
CA VAL A 153 3.13 -6.94 3.12
C VAL A 153 4.00 -7.24 1.90
N PHE A 154 4.52 -6.19 1.27
CA PHE A 154 5.34 -6.30 0.07
C PHE A 154 6.67 -5.59 0.24
N ARG A 155 7.71 -6.13 -0.42
CA ARG A 155 8.95 -5.40 -0.67
C ARG A 155 8.74 -4.39 -1.79
N LEU A 156 9.04 -3.12 -1.50
CA LEU A 156 9.08 -2.08 -2.52
C LEU A 156 10.41 -2.16 -3.29
N PRO A 157 10.40 -1.90 -4.61
CA PRO A 157 11.62 -1.83 -5.40
C PRO A 157 12.57 -0.79 -4.81
N VAL A 158 13.87 -1.08 -4.85
CA VAL A 158 14.88 -0.11 -4.42
C VAL A 158 14.77 1.09 -5.37
N PRO A 159 14.57 2.32 -4.87
CA PRO A 159 14.64 3.49 -5.73
C PRO A 159 15.99 3.45 -6.44
N ALA A 160 15.99 3.60 -7.77
CA ALA A 160 17.23 3.66 -8.52
C ALA A 160 18.16 4.68 -7.82
N PRO A 161 19.46 4.38 -7.65
CA PRO A 161 20.37 5.37 -7.11
C PRO A 161 20.19 6.61 -7.97
N ALA A 162 19.75 7.71 -7.34
CA ALA A 162 19.89 9.01 -7.96
C ALA A 162 21.35 9.08 -8.40
N GLN A 163 21.61 9.42 -9.65
CA GLN A 163 22.97 9.65 -10.12
C GLN A 163 23.52 10.77 -9.22
N GLU A 164 24.24 10.36 -8.17
CA GLU A 164 24.97 11.25 -7.28
C GLU A 164 26.16 11.76 -8.09
N GLU A 165 25.93 12.86 -8.81
CA GLU A 165 27.00 13.81 -9.09
C GLU A 165 27.63 14.24 -7.76
N GLU A 166 28.96 14.27 -7.76
CA GLU A 166 29.84 14.60 -6.65
C GLU A 166 29.38 15.83 -5.86
N ALA A 167 28.84 15.61 -4.65
CA ALA A 167 28.90 16.61 -3.59
C ALA A 167 28.71 15.94 -2.21
N ALA A 168 29.82 15.56 -1.59
CA ALA A 168 29.92 15.52 -0.13
C ALA A 168 30.90 16.63 0.30
N PRO A 169 30.80 17.19 1.52
CA PRO A 169 30.02 16.72 2.66
C PRO A 169 29.25 17.85 3.41
N SER A 170 28.65 17.44 4.55
CA SER A 170 28.18 18.27 5.68
C SER A 170 26.73 18.75 5.69
N SER A 171 25.81 17.82 5.97
CA SER A 171 24.79 17.92 7.03
C SER A 171 24.04 16.59 7.07
N ALA A 172 24.60 15.62 7.80
CA ALA A 172 23.91 14.38 8.13
C ALA A 172 22.84 14.64 9.20
N GLU A 173 21.86 15.49 8.89
CA GLU A 173 20.56 15.36 9.53
C GLU A 173 19.94 14.07 9.00
N GLN A 174 19.69 13.16 9.93
CA GLN A 174 19.15 11.83 9.72
C GLN A 174 17.78 11.90 9.04
N GLN A 175 17.74 12.09 7.72
CA GLN A 175 16.57 11.70 6.94
C GLN A 175 16.44 10.19 7.11
N PRO A 176 15.40 9.72 7.78
CA PRO A 176 15.31 8.31 8.08
C PRO A 176 15.05 7.58 6.76
N ALA A 177 15.85 6.54 6.51
CA ALA A 177 15.76 5.74 5.29
C ALA A 177 14.29 5.48 4.87
N PRO A 178 13.98 5.58 3.57
CA PRO A 178 12.62 5.38 3.08
C PRO A 178 12.11 3.99 3.47
N ALA A 179 10.82 3.87 3.76
CA ALA A 179 10.22 2.58 4.06
C ALA A 179 10.38 1.65 2.85
N ARG A 180 11.06 0.52 3.04
CA ARG A 180 11.29 -0.49 2.00
C ARG A 180 10.15 -1.50 1.88
N LEU A 181 9.13 -1.36 2.71
CA LEU A 181 7.99 -2.25 2.78
C LEU A 181 6.69 -1.46 2.68
N ALA A 182 5.76 -1.98 1.89
CA ALA A 182 4.38 -1.50 1.84
C ALA A 182 3.45 -2.52 2.51
N VAL A 183 2.33 -2.03 3.03
CA VAL A 183 1.23 -2.86 3.51
C VAL A 183 -0.05 -2.46 2.81
N VAL A 184 -0.68 -3.39 2.10
CA VAL A 184 -2.00 -3.22 1.50
C VAL A 184 -3.04 -3.80 2.47
N LEU A 185 -3.95 -2.97 2.92
CA LEU A 185 -4.99 -3.29 3.90
C LEU A 185 -6.31 -3.57 3.18
N LEU A 186 -6.80 -4.79 3.34
CA LEU A 186 -8.06 -5.27 2.79
C LEU A 186 -9.03 -5.49 3.94
N ASN A 187 -10.23 -4.92 3.82
CA ASN A 187 -11.32 -5.11 4.79
C ASN A 187 -12.43 -5.97 4.21
N TYR A 188 -13.00 -6.82 5.07
CA TYR A 188 -14.17 -7.64 4.78
C TYR A 188 -15.16 -7.51 5.92
N ALA A 189 -16.39 -7.14 5.59
CA ALA A 189 -17.51 -7.04 6.53
C ALA A 189 -18.09 -8.44 6.86
N SER A 190 -17.22 -9.39 7.19
CA SER A 190 -17.60 -10.76 7.55
C SER A 190 -16.67 -11.29 8.63
N MET A 191 -17.26 -12.06 9.54
CA MET A 191 -16.58 -12.85 10.57
C MET A 191 -16.29 -14.27 10.09
N ASP A 192 -16.94 -14.72 9.02
CA ASP A 192 -16.85 -16.09 8.52
C ASP A 192 -15.48 -16.31 7.88
N PRO A 193 -14.67 -17.25 8.41
CA PRO A 193 -13.35 -17.46 7.90
C PRO A 193 -13.32 -17.98 6.45
N GLU A 194 -14.32 -18.79 6.06
CA GLU A 194 -14.39 -19.41 4.73
C GLU A 194 -14.80 -18.39 3.68
N GLU A 195 -15.80 -17.56 3.96
CA GLU A 195 -16.24 -16.49 3.07
C GLU A 195 -15.09 -15.50 2.80
N VAL A 196 -14.38 -15.10 3.86
CA VAL A 196 -13.23 -14.19 3.72
C VAL A 196 -12.10 -14.86 2.94
N GLU A 197 -11.84 -16.14 3.17
CA GLU A 197 -10.81 -16.88 2.44
C GLU A 197 -11.13 -16.96 0.94
N GLU A 198 -12.39 -17.19 0.55
CA GLU A 198 -12.80 -17.18 -0.85
C GLU A 198 -12.58 -15.82 -1.50
N ARG A 199 -12.96 -14.73 -0.82
CA ARG A 199 -12.74 -13.36 -1.29
C ARG A 199 -11.25 -13.03 -1.40
N VAL A 200 -10.44 -13.43 -0.42
CA VAL A 200 -8.98 -13.26 -0.43
C VAL A 200 -8.37 -14.01 -1.62
N ARG A 201 -8.75 -15.27 -1.85
CA ARG A 201 -8.27 -16.06 -3.00
C ARG A 201 -8.65 -15.44 -4.34
N TRP A 202 -9.83 -14.84 -4.42
CA TRP A 202 -10.22 -14.09 -5.61
C TRP A 202 -9.31 -12.87 -5.81
N GLU A 203 -9.03 -12.10 -4.76
CA GLU A 203 -8.10 -10.96 -4.82
C GLU A 203 -6.66 -11.39 -5.07
N GLU A 204 -6.23 -12.59 -4.66
CA GLU A 204 -4.90 -13.11 -4.97
C GLU A 204 -4.68 -13.27 -6.47
N LYS A 205 -5.75 -13.43 -7.26
CA LYS A 205 -5.63 -13.37 -8.73
C LYS A 205 -5.10 -12.01 -9.18
N ALA A 206 -5.34 -10.94 -8.44
CA ALA A 206 -4.79 -9.62 -8.77
C ALA A 206 -3.26 -9.58 -8.69
N LEU A 207 -2.65 -10.40 -7.82
CA LEU A 207 -1.19 -10.56 -7.77
C LEU A 207 -0.66 -11.23 -9.03
N ILE A 208 -1.36 -12.28 -9.49
CA ILE A 208 -1.02 -13.01 -10.72
C ILE A 208 -1.15 -12.08 -11.92
N ASP A 209 -2.27 -11.36 -12.02
CA ASP A 209 -2.55 -10.44 -13.11
C ASP A 209 -1.57 -9.26 -13.14
N ALA A 210 -1.26 -8.66 -11.97
CA ALA A 210 -0.25 -7.62 -11.86
C ALA A 210 1.14 -8.14 -12.29
N GLY A 211 1.49 -9.36 -11.90
CA GLY A 211 2.71 -10.03 -12.34
C GLY A 211 2.76 -10.26 -13.85
N ALA A 212 1.67 -10.75 -14.44
CA ALA A 212 1.55 -11.00 -15.88
C ALA A 212 1.68 -9.70 -16.69
N VAL A 213 0.97 -8.63 -16.30
CA VAL A 213 1.07 -7.33 -16.98
C VAL A 213 2.48 -6.77 -16.90
N ARG A 214 3.14 -6.90 -15.74
CA ARG A 214 4.56 -6.52 -15.63
C ARG A 214 5.45 -7.33 -16.57
N GLY A 215 5.28 -8.65 -16.63
CA GLY A 215 6.06 -9.49 -17.54
C GLY A 215 5.89 -9.05 -19.00
N LEU A 216 4.67 -8.70 -19.41
CA LEU A 216 4.41 -8.13 -20.74
C LEU A 216 5.12 -6.77 -20.95
N LEU A 217 5.13 -5.90 -19.94
CA LEU A 217 5.83 -4.61 -20.01
C LEU A 217 7.36 -4.78 -20.06
N GLU A 218 7.93 -5.74 -19.35
CA GLU A 218 9.36 -6.05 -19.38
C GLU A 218 9.78 -6.61 -20.75
N LEU A 219 8.97 -7.49 -21.33
CA LEU A 219 9.15 -8.00 -22.70
C LEU A 219 9.03 -6.89 -23.75
N ALA A 220 8.03 -6.01 -23.63
CA ALA A 220 7.82 -4.89 -24.54
C ALA A 220 8.96 -3.86 -24.48
N ASN A 221 9.57 -3.69 -23.31
CA ASN A 221 10.70 -2.79 -23.09
C ASN A 221 12.07 -3.45 -23.33
N GLY A 222 12.12 -4.66 -23.88
CA GLY A 222 13.35 -5.33 -24.30
C GLY A 222 14.28 -5.77 -23.16
N ARG A 223 13.78 -5.87 -21.91
CA ARG A 223 14.55 -6.49 -20.82
C ARG A 223 14.37 -8.00 -20.88
N GLN A 224 15.44 -8.71 -21.23
CA GLN A 224 15.51 -10.17 -21.09
C GLN A 224 15.19 -10.56 -19.64
N VAL A 225 14.18 -11.40 -19.47
CA VAL A 225 13.90 -12.08 -18.21
C VAL A 225 14.91 -13.22 -18.14
N ASP A 226 15.99 -13.05 -17.38
CA ASP A 226 16.89 -14.16 -17.07
C ASP A 226 16.14 -15.12 -16.11
N ASN A 227 15.87 -16.33 -16.62
CA ASN A 227 15.27 -17.46 -15.88
C ASN A 227 16.25 -18.08 -14.89
#